data_AF-A0AAV0WQZ1-F1
#
_entry.id   AF-A0AAV0WQZ1-F1
#
_cell.length_a   1.000
_cell.length_b   1.000
_cell.length_c   1.000
_cell.angle_alpha   90.00
_cell.angle_beta   90.00
_cell.angle_gamma   90.00
#
_symmetry.space_group_name_H-M   'P 1'
#
loop_
_entity.id
_entity.type
_entity.pdbx_description
1 polymer ?
#
loop_
_entity_poly.entity_id
_entity_poly.type
_entity_poly.pdbx_seq_one_letter_code
_entity_poly.pdbx_strand_id
1 'polypeptide(L)'
;MQKPLARYADDQDLENLLKSKIRDGDPMLEYITKNKGSGEDSPDGVRHEVREFRGFCPPNRFGIRPGFAWDGVDRSNGYEQKWLLQLNSQKAVEDEAYKWSISDM
;
A
#
# COMPACT_ATOMS: atom_id res chain seq x y z
N MET A 1 -25.04 9.79 -7.49
CA MET A 1 -25.32 8.75 -8.49
C MET A 1 -24.95 9.29 -9.86
N GLN A 2 -23.87 8.81 -10.48
CA GLN A 2 -23.80 8.46 -11.90
C GLN A 2 -22.34 8.19 -12.29
N LYS A 3 -21.96 6.92 -12.17
CA LYS A 3 -20.91 6.29 -12.97
C LYS A 3 -21.55 5.06 -13.62
N PRO A 4 -21.23 4.70 -14.87
CA PRO A 4 -21.75 3.50 -15.50
C PRO A 4 -21.27 2.24 -14.76
N LEU A 5 -21.99 1.13 -14.93
CA LEU A 5 -21.66 -0.17 -14.30
C LEU A 5 -20.26 -0.65 -14.69
N ALA A 6 -19.88 -0.47 -15.97
CA ALA A 6 -18.58 -0.86 -16.49
C ALA A 6 -17.69 0.37 -16.72
N ARG A 7 -16.38 0.21 -16.45
CA ARG A 7 -15.34 1.18 -16.79
C ARG A 7 -14.79 0.87 -18.18
N TYR A 8 -14.49 1.90 -18.96
CA TYR A 8 -13.93 1.79 -20.30
C TYR A 8 -12.53 2.41 -20.36
N ALA A 9 -11.81 2.19 -21.48
CA ALA A 9 -10.48 2.74 -21.69
C ALA A 9 -10.45 4.29 -21.62
N ASP A 10 -11.54 4.93 -22.05
CA ASP A 10 -11.68 6.39 -22.10
C ASP A 10 -12.20 7.01 -20.79
N ASP A 11 -12.20 6.25 -19.69
CA ASP A 11 -12.64 6.74 -18.38
C ASP A 11 -11.67 7.80 -17.83
N GLN A 12 -12.13 9.05 -17.80
CA GLN A 12 -11.36 10.20 -17.33
C GLN A 12 -10.87 10.03 -15.89
N ASP A 13 -11.65 9.37 -15.02
CA ASP A 13 -11.23 9.12 -13.63
C ASP A 13 -10.05 8.14 -13.57
N LEU A 14 -10.03 7.14 -14.46
CA LEU A 14 -8.93 6.20 -14.56
C LEU A 14 -7.68 6.89 -15.06
N GLU A 15 -7.81 7.71 -16.11
CA GLU A 15 -6.70 8.44 -16.70
C GLU A 15 -6.06 9.40 -15.67
N ASN A 16 -6.88 10.12 -14.90
CA ASN A 16 -6.43 11.02 -13.85
C ASN A 16 -5.69 10.26 -12.73
N LEU A 17 -6.19 9.08 -12.31
CA LEU A 17 -5.52 8.22 -11.35
C LEU A 17 -4.16 7.72 -11.88
N LEU A 18 -4.09 7.30 -13.14
CA LEU A 18 -2.83 6.81 -13.74
C LEU A 18 -1.80 7.92 -13.94
N LYS A 19 -2.25 9.16 -14.18
CA LYS A 19 -1.40 10.36 -14.22
C LYS A 19 -0.88 10.76 -12.84
N SER A 20 -1.70 10.61 -11.79
CA SER A 20 -1.28 10.95 -10.42
C SER A 20 -0.33 9.94 -9.79
N LYS A 21 -0.29 8.70 -10.32
CA LYS A 21 0.60 7.64 -9.84
C LYS A 21 2.08 8.03 -10.00
N ILE A 22 2.77 8.13 -8.87
CA ILE A 22 4.23 8.24 -8.80
C ILE A 22 4.85 6.95 -9.31
N ARG A 23 5.86 7.08 -10.19
CA ARG A 23 6.59 5.97 -10.80
C ARG A 23 8.04 6.06 -10.37
N ASP A 24 8.57 4.95 -9.87
CA ASP A 24 9.98 4.87 -9.50
C ASP A 24 10.85 4.98 -10.77
N GLY A 25 11.91 5.79 -10.69
CA GLY A 25 12.84 6.01 -11.81
C GLY A 25 12.41 7.09 -12.81
N ASP A 26 11.36 7.86 -12.55
CA ASP A 26 11.00 9.02 -13.37
C ASP A 26 11.98 10.19 -13.11
N PRO A 27 12.74 10.68 -14.12
CA PRO A 27 13.68 11.79 -13.94
C PRO A 27 13.01 13.11 -13.56
N MET A 28 11.71 13.28 -13.83
CA MET A 28 10.97 14.51 -13.54
C MET A 28 10.29 14.50 -12.16
N LEU A 29 10.36 13.38 -11.42
CA LEU A 29 9.67 13.22 -10.14
C LEU A 29 10.11 14.25 -9.09
N GLU A 30 11.41 14.56 -9.03
CA GLU A 30 11.95 15.58 -8.10
C GLU A 30 11.34 16.97 -8.34
N TYR A 31 11.18 17.34 -9.61
CA TYR A 31 10.58 18.62 -9.97
C TYR A 31 9.08 18.68 -9.63
N ILE A 32 8.35 17.59 -9.91
CA ILE A 32 6.91 17.48 -9.63
C ILE A 32 6.66 17.55 -8.12
N THR A 33 7.42 16.81 -7.31
CA THR A 33 7.28 16.79 -5.85
C THR A 33 7.63 18.12 -5.20
N LYS A 34 8.67 18.82 -5.70
CA LYS A 34 9.03 20.17 -5.23
C LYS A 34 7.93 21.19 -5.53
N ASN A 35 7.30 21.11 -6.69
CA ASN A 35 6.25 22.04 -7.10
C ASN A 35 4.89 21.79 -6.43
N LYS A 36 4.59 20.55 -6.03
CA LYS A 36 3.31 20.20 -5.38
C LYS A 36 3.16 20.70 -3.94
N GLY A 37 4.25 21.10 -3.28
CA GLY A 37 4.21 21.53 -1.88
C GLY A 37 3.85 20.38 -0.92
N SER A 38 4.20 20.52 0.36
CA SER A 38 3.96 19.51 1.39
C SER A 38 2.51 19.52 1.94
N GLY A 39 1.54 19.88 1.09
CA GLY A 39 0.16 20.10 1.49
C GLY A 39 -0.77 19.96 0.31
N GLU A 40 -1.22 18.74 0.04
CA GLU A 40 -2.48 18.55 -0.66
C GLU A 40 -3.47 17.95 0.35
N ASP A 41 -4.44 18.81 0.65
CA ASP A 41 -5.48 18.67 1.63
C ASP A 41 -6.48 17.57 1.27
N SER A 42 -7.13 17.04 2.31
CA SER A 42 -8.26 16.15 2.20
C SER A 42 -9.31 16.71 1.22
N PRO A 43 -10.05 15.86 0.49
CA PRO A 43 -11.01 16.28 -0.55
C PRO A 43 -12.08 17.30 -0.11
N ASP A 44 -12.26 17.49 1.20
CA ASP A 44 -13.22 18.43 1.80
C ASP A 44 -12.62 19.81 2.14
N GLY A 45 -11.34 20.07 1.85
CA GLY A 45 -10.66 21.34 2.19
C GLY A 45 -10.45 21.57 3.70
N VAL A 46 -10.92 20.64 4.53
CA VAL A 46 -10.62 20.55 5.95
C VAL A 46 -9.41 19.66 6.10
N ARG A 47 -8.33 20.19 6.69
CA ARG A 47 -7.17 19.40 7.09
C ARG A 47 -7.63 18.42 8.18
N HIS A 48 -8.09 17.23 7.77
CA HIS A 48 -8.23 16.13 8.69
C HIS A 48 -6.81 15.72 9.05
N GLU A 49 -6.24 16.37 10.08
CA GLU A 49 -5.07 15.88 10.78
C GLU A 49 -5.48 14.59 11.50
N VAL A 50 -5.85 13.54 10.76
CA VAL A 50 -5.62 12.19 11.25
C VAL A 50 -4.11 12.10 11.29
N ARG A 51 -3.56 12.56 12.42
CA ARG A 51 -2.14 12.43 12.70
C ARG A 51 -1.91 10.92 12.66
N GLU A 52 -1.25 10.47 11.61
CA GLU A 52 -0.80 9.10 11.54
C GLU A 52 0.44 8.96 12.42
N PHE A 53 0.67 7.75 12.91
CA PHE A 53 1.91 7.47 13.62
C PHE A 53 3.12 7.73 12.69
N ARG A 54 4.04 8.56 13.16
CA ARG A 54 5.28 8.89 12.46
C ARG A 54 6.37 7.94 12.94
N GLY A 55 6.59 6.85 12.21
CA GLY A 55 7.66 5.91 12.50
C GLY A 55 7.45 4.52 11.92
N PHE A 56 8.36 3.61 12.25
CA PHE A 56 8.21 2.19 11.94
C PHE A 56 7.14 1.57 12.82
N CYS A 57 6.17 0.88 12.20
CA CYS A 57 5.19 0.06 12.90
C CYS A 57 5.21 -1.37 12.34
N PRO A 58 5.06 -2.40 13.19
CA PRO A 58 4.99 -3.77 12.72
C PRO A 58 3.77 -3.95 11.80
N PRO A 59 3.92 -4.70 10.69
CA PRO A 59 2.80 -4.96 9.79
C PRO A 59 1.77 -5.86 10.46
N ASN A 60 0.50 -5.63 10.13
CA ASN A 60 -0.62 -6.48 10.53
C ASN A 60 -1.38 -6.98 9.29
N ARG A 61 -2.20 -8.02 9.47
CA ARG A 61 -3.03 -8.59 8.41
C ARG A 61 -3.94 -7.61 7.67
N PHE A 62 -4.34 -6.53 8.34
CA PHE A 62 -5.36 -5.60 7.85
C PHE A 62 -4.77 -4.34 7.18
N GLY A 63 -3.44 -4.18 7.17
CA GLY A 63 -2.79 -2.96 6.69
C GLY A 63 -3.15 -1.70 7.48
N ILE A 64 -3.68 -1.85 8.69
CA ILE A 64 -4.11 -0.73 9.54
C ILE A 64 -2.89 -0.14 10.22
N ARG A 65 -2.64 1.16 10.00
CA ARG A 65 -1.58 1.88 10.71
C ARG A 65 -2.01 2.22 12.14
N PRO A 66 -1.09 2.23 13.11
CA PRO A 66 -1.39 2.71 14.45
C PRO A 66 -1.70 4.22 14.43
N GLY A 67 -2.51 4.66 15.39
CA GLY A 67 -2.83 6.09 15.56
C GLY A 67 -1.62 6.90 16.05
N PHE A 68 -1.65 8.23 15.89
CA PHE A 68 -0.53 9.11 16.28
C PHE A 68 -0.01 8.94 17.70
N ALA A 69 -0.88 8.58 18.64
CA ALA A 69 -0.55 8.49 20.06
C ALA A 69 0.12 7.17 20.44
N TRP A 70 0.31 6.25 19.48
CA TRP A 70 1.05 5.03 19.74
C TRP A 70 2.51 5.35 20.05
N ASP A 71 3.08 4.65 21.02
CA ASP A 71 4.42 4.94 21.56
C ASP A 71 5.56 4.24 20.79
N GLY A 72 5.22 3.46 19.77
CA GLY A 72 6.19 2.71 18.96
C GLY A 72 6.63 1.37 19.57
N VAL A 73 6.14 1.01 20.76
CA VAL A 73 6.54 -0.24 21.44
C VAL A 73 5.52 -1.33 21.14
N ASP A 74 6.01 -2.43 20.54
CA ASP A 74 5.21 -3.64 20.33
C ASP A 74 4.95 -4.35 21.66
N ARG A 75 3.67 -4.50 22.01
CA ARG A 75 3.17 -5.22 23.19
C ARG A 75 2.30 -6.42 22.81
N SER A 76 2.60 -7.04 21.68
CA SER A 76 1.88 -8.20 21.17
C SER A 76 2.38 -9.52 21.78
N ASN A 77 1.64 -10.59 21.53
CA ASN A 77 2.05 -11.97 21.81
C ASN A 77 2.89 -12.60 20.68
N GLY A 78 3.26 -11.81 19.65
CA GLY A 78 3.97 -12.27 18.45
C GLY A 78 3.11 -13.06 17.44
N TYR A 79 1.78 -13.09 17.58
CA TYR A 79 0.89 -13.83 16.67
C TYR A 79 1.01 -13.36 15.22
N GLU A 80 0.97 -12.05 14.97
CA GLU A 80 1.02 -11.48 13.61
C GLU A 80 2.34 -11.87 12.90
N GLN A 81 3.46 -11.86 13.62
CA GLN A 81 4.75 -12.31 13.10
C GLN A 81 4.73 -13.80 12.74
N LYS A 82 4.24 -14.66 13.64
CA LYS A 82 4.13 -16.11 13.39
C LYS A 82 3.21 -16.41 12.21
N TRP A 83 2.09 -15.70 12.12
CA TRP A 83 1.14 -15.86 11.04
C TRP A 83 1.74 -15.50 9.68
N LEU A 84 2.46 -14.36 9.59
CA LEU A 84 3.15 -13.94 8.37
C LEU A 84 4.22 -14.95 7.95
N LEU A 85 5.00 -15.48 8.90
CA LEU A 85 5.99 -16.51 8.63
C LEU A 85 5.34 -17.79 8.09
N GLN A 86 4.22 -18.21 8.66
CA GLN A 86 3.49 -19.40 8.21
C GLN A 86 2.88 -19.22 6.81
N LEU A 87 2.36 -18.03 6.50
CA LEU A 87 1.87 -17.73 5.16
C LEU A 87 3.02 -17.78 4.13
N ASN A 88 4.18 -17.22 4.47
CA ASN A 88 5.35 -17.25 3.61
C ASN A 88 5.91 -18.66 3.42
N SER A 89 5.94 -19.48 4.48
CA SER A 89 6.38 -20.87 4.38
C SER A 89 5.45 -21.69 3.49
N GLN A 90 4.14 -21.47 3.59
CA GLN A 90 3.16 -22.13 2.72
C GLN A 90 3.38 -21.79 1.25
N LYS A 91 3.55 -20.50 0.93
CA LYS A 91 3.84 -20.04 -0.44
C LYS A 91 5.16 -20.61 -0.97
N ALA A 92 6.21 -20.64 -0.16
CA ALA A 92 7.50 -21.21 -0.54
C ALA A 92 7.38 -22.71 -0.89
N VAL A 93 6.64 -23.48 -0.09
CA VAL A 93 6.39 -24.91 -0.34
C VAL A 93 5.58 -25.12 -1.63
N GLU A 94 4.56 -24.29 -1.87
CA GLU A 94 3.76 -24.34 -3.10
C GLU A 94 4.63 -24.06 -4.34
N ASP A 95 5.46 -23.02 -4.29
CA ASP A 95 6.39 -22.68 -5.38
C ASP A 95 7.42 -23.77 -5.62
N GLU A 96 7.96 -24.38 -4.57
CA GLU A 96 8.85 -25.53 -4.68
C GLU A 96 8.12 -26.71 -5.32
N ALA A 97 6.95 -27.10 -4.81
CA ALA A 97 6.17 -28.21 -5.34
C ALA A 97 5.85 -28.04 -6.83
N TYR A 98 5.53 -26.82 -7.26
CA TYR A 98 5.32 -26.49 -8.67
C TYR A 98 6.59 -26.66 -9.51
N LYS A 99 7.75 -26.20 -9.02
CA LYS A 99 9.04 -26.39 -9.72
C LYS A 99 9.43 -27.86 -9.82
N TRP A 100 9.16 -28.64 -8.76
CA TRP A 100 9.39 -30.08 -8.74
C TRP A 100 8.46 -30.85 -9.68
N SER A 101 7.19 -30.44 -9.82
CA SER A 101 6.25 -31.15 -10.69
C SER A 101 6.54 -30.94 -12.18
N ILE A 102 7.20 -29.85 -12.55
CA ILE A 102 7.52 -29.49 -13.94
C ILE A 102 8.90 -30.01 -14.39
N SER A 103 9.78 -30.40 -13.47
CA SER A 103 11.17 -30.71 -13.82
C SER A 103 11.37 -31.96 -14.70
N ASP A 104 10.38 -32.85 -14.79
CA ASP A 104 10.41 -34.09 -15.59
C ASP A 104 9.50 -34.03 -16.84
N MET A 105 9.01 -32.83 -17.21
CA MET A 105 8.26 -32.55 -18.44
C MET A 105 9.14 -31.89 -19.50
#